data_AF-A0A109N2S3-F1
#
_entry.id   AF-A0A109N2S3-F1
#
_cell.length_a   1.000
_cell.length_b   1.000
_cell.length_c   1.000
_cell.angle_alpha   90.00
_cell.angle_beta   90.00
_cell.angle_gamma   90.00
#
_symmetry.space_group_name_H-M   'P 1'
#
loop_
_entity.id
_entity.type
_entity.pdbx_description
1 polymer ?
#
loop_
_entity_poly.entity_id
_entity_poly.type
_entity_poly.pdbx_seq_one_letter_code
_entity_poly.pdbx_strand_id
1 'polypeptide(L)'
;MQIEKLVAFHKTMGDVTRIRIISILANGPKRGQALAGILNLTAPTISHHLTKLKEVNLVRDRREKNSVYYYLNDDVLQHYSRALPEMISYEGESNKMDNKKLSGDHKKILENFLTADSRLKTIPAQRKKKLIVLYHMASLLESGRKYKEKELNAFIHSFHDDHATIRREFIIGSIMYRENGIYELNPREMWATIE
;
A
#
# COMPACT_ATOMS: atom_id res chain seq x y z
N MET A 1 13.67 -6.37 5.37
CA MET A 1 12.30 -5.81 5.53
C MET A 1 11.72 -5.02 4.34
N GLN A 2 12.43 -4.11 3.62
CA GLN A 2 11.94 -3.57 2.32
C GLN A 2 12.45 -4.39 1.11
N ILE A 3 13.76 -4.65 1.06
CA ILE A 3 14.40 -5.43 -0.01
C ILE A 3 13.82 -6.85 -0.08
N GLU A 4 13.52 -7.48 1.06
CA GLU A 4 12.89 -8.82 1.11
C GLU A 4 11.50 -8.84 0.43
N LYS A 5 10.67 -7.80 0.63
CA LYS A 5 9.36 -7.68 -0.02
C LYS A 5 9.52 -7.49 -1.53
N LEU A 6 10.49 -6.66 -1.94
CA LEU A 6 10.85 -6.47 -3.35
C LEU A 6 11.38 -7.76 -3.99
N VAL A 7 12.23 -8.51 -3.28
CA VAL A 7 12.73 -9.82 -3.69
C VAL A 7 11.60 -10.82 -3.81
N ALA A 8 10.68 -10.86 -2.84
CA ALA A 8 9.51 -11.74 -2.89
C ALA A 8 8.61 -11.40 -4.09
N PHE A 9 8.36 -10.11 -4.35
CA PHE A 9 7.63 -9.66 -5.53
C PHE A 9 8.32 -10.13 -6.83
N HIS A 10 9.63 -9.88 -6.99
CA HIS A 10 10.35 -10.26 -8.20
C HIS A 10 10.45 -11.79 -8.38
N LYS A 11 10.64 -12.56 -7.30
CA LYS A 11 10.56 -14.03 -7.32
C LYS A 11 9.18 -14.52 -7.76
N THR A 12 8.12 -13.88 -7.28
CA THR A 12 6.76 -14.16 -7.73
C THR A 12 6.58 -13.78 -9.20
N MET A 13 7.07 -12.63 -9.65
CA MET A 13 6.95 -12.19 -11.05
C MET A 13 7.80 -12.99 -12.04
N GLY A 14 8.86 -13.66 -11.58
CA GLY A 14 9.76 -14.50 -12.40
C GLY A 14 9.16 -15.80 -12.93
N ASP A 15 7.86 -15.83 -13.24
CA ASP A 15 7.12 -16.99 -13.74
C ASP A 15 6.16 -16.56 -14.86
N VAL A 16 6.32 -17.22 -16.01
CA VAL A 16 5.58 -16.89 -17.24
C VAL A 16 4.06 -17.01 -17.05
N THR A 17 3.57 -18.01 -16.33
CA THR A 17 2.14 -18.21 -16.11
C THR A 17 1.58 -17.11 -15.22
N ARG A 18 2.30 -16.69 -14.18
CA ARG A 18 1.87 -15.59 -13.31
C ARG A 18 1.80 -14.26 -14.06
N ILE A 19 2.77 -13.96 -14.91
CA ILE A 19 2.72 -12.78 -15.80
C ILE A 19 1.49 -12.84 -16.74
N ARG A 20 1.20 -14.01 -17.32
CA ARG A 20 0.00 -14.17 -18.16
C ARG A 20 -1.30 -13.97 -17.37
N ILE A 21 -1.41 -14.49 -16.15
CA ILE A 21 -2.56 -14.26 -15.27
C ILE A 21 -2.74 -12.75 -15.01
N ILE A 22 -1.66 -12.04 -14.67
CA ILE A 22 -1.68 -10.59 -14.43
C ILE A 22 -2.18 -9.85 -15.67
N SER A 23 -1.65 -10.16 -16.85
CA SER A 23 -2.06 -9.56 -18.12
C SER A 23 -3.55 -9.78 -18.42
N ILE A 24 -4.08 -10.97 -18.14
CA ILE A 24 -5.52 -11.25 -18.29
C ILE A 24 -6.34 -10.43 -17.29
N LEU A 25 -5.92 -10.36 -16.03
CA LEU A 25 -6.63 -9.64 -14.97
C LEU A 25 -6.57 -8.11 -15.13
N ALA A 26 -5.55 -7.58 -15.81
CA ALA A 26 -5.48 -6.17 -16.20
C ALA A 26 -6.64 -5.76 -17.13
N ASN A 27 -7.19 -6.72 -17.88
CA ASN A 27 -8.37 -6.54 -18.74
C ASN A 27 -9.70 -6.82 -18.01
N GLY A 28 -9.68 -6.86 -16.67
CA GLY A 28 -10.84 -7.03 -15.82
C GLY A 28 -10.89 -8.37 -15.09
N PRO A 29 -11.73 -8.46 -14.03
CA PRO A 29 -11.73 -9.59 -13.12
C PRO A 29 -12.19 -10.89 -13.77
N LYS A 30 -11.59 -12.01 -13.35
CA LYS A 30 -11.91 -13.34 -13.85
C LYS A 30 -12.11 -14.33 -12.70
N ARG A 31 -12.92 -15.36 -12.96
CA ARG A 31 -13.02 -16.54 -12.08
C ARG A 31 -11.82 -17.45 -12.27
N GLY A 32 -11.43 -18.19 -11.24
CA GLY A 32 -10.32 -19.15 -11.30
C GLY A 32 -10.47 -20.19 -12.42
N GLN A 33 -11.68 -20.74 -12.61
CA GLN A 33 -11.94 -21.67 -13.72
C GLN A 33 -11.83 -21.02 -15.11
N ALA A 34 -12.18 -19.73 -15.23
CA ALA A 34 -12.03 -19.02 -16.50
C ALA A 34 -10.54 -18.83 -16.86
N LEU A 35 -9.71 -18.48 -15.87
CA LEU A 35 -8.26 -18.41 -16.03
C LEU A 35 -7.66 -19.76 -16.45
N ALA A 36 -8.13 -20.86 -15.85
CA ALA A 36 -7.72 -22.22 -16.21
C ALA A 36 -8.03 -22.54 -17.68
N GLY A 37 -9.25 -22.21 -18.14
CA GLY A 37 -9.63 -22.38 -19.54
C GLY A 37 -8.81 -21.53 -20.50
N ILE A 38 -8.64 -20.23 -20.22
CA ILE A 38 -7.89 -19.30 -21.09
C ILE A 38 -6.42 -19.71 -21.23
N LEU A 39 -5.81 -20.18 -20.14
CA LEU A 39 -4.39 -20.54 -20.11
C LEU A 39 -4.13 -22.00 -20.48
N ASN A 40 -5.18 -22.78 -20.74
CA ASN A 40 -5.11 -24.23 -20.96
C ASN A 40 -4.35 -24.96 -19.83
N LEU A 41 -4.71 -24.65 -18.57
CA LEU A 41 -4.12 -25.20 -17.36
C LEU A 41 -5.19 -25.80 -16.46
N THR A 42 -4.77 -26.64 -15.50
CA THR A 42 -5.69 -27.20 -14.52
C THR A 42 -6.10 -26.17 -13.46
N ALA A 43 -7.29 -26.32 -12.88
CA ALA A 43 -7.76 -25.46 -11.81
C ALA A 43 -6.86 -25.50 -10.54
N PRO A 44 -6.29 -26.64 -10.13
CA PRO A 44 -5.27 -26.68 -9.08
C PRO A 44 -4.01 -25.86 -9.42
N THR A 45 -3.50 -25.96 -10.66
CA THR A 45 -2.33 -25.17 -11.10
C THR A 45 -2.62 -23.67 -11.02
N ILE A 46 -3.79 -23.23 -11.51
CA ILE A 46 -4.19 -21.82 -11.41
C ILE A 46 -4.35 -21.38 -9.95
N SER A 47 -4.95 -22.21 -9.10
CA SER A 47 -5.08 -21.91 -7.67
C SER A 47 -3.72 -21.72 -7.00
N HIS A 48 -2.72 -22.55 -7.35
CA HIS A 48 -1.35 -22.39 -6.85
C HIS A 48 -0.76 -21.03 -7.25
N HIS A 49 -0.86 -20.66 -8.52
CA HIS A 49 -0.36 -19.36 -9.00
C HIS A 49 -1.09 -18.18 -8.36
N LEU A 50 -2.42 -18.25 -8.21
CA LEU A 50 -3.21 -17.21 -7.56
C LEU A 50 -2.84 -17.06 -6.08
N THR A 51 -2.60 -18.16 -5.36
CA THR A 51 -2.10 -18.10 -3.98
C THR A 51 -0.77 -17.36 -3.90
N LYS A 52 0.19 -17.68 -4.77
CA LYS A 52 1.49 -16.98 -4.81
C LYS A 52 1.37 -15.50 -5.14
N LEU A 53 0.46 -15.14 -6.06
CA LEU A 53 0.16 -13.74 -6.39
C LEU A 53 -0.52 -12.99 -5.23
N LYS A 54 -1.35 -13.68 -4.44
CA LYS A 54 -1.98 -13.12 -3.23
C LYS A 54 -0.99 -12.89 -2.10
N GLU A 55 0.00 -13.77 -1.92
CA GLU A 55 1.05 -13.62 -0.89
C GLU A 55 1.80 -12.27 -1.02
N VAL A 56 1.93 -11.74 -2.24
CA VAL A 56 2.54 -10.43 -2.50
C VAL A 56 1.52 -9.31 -2.76
N ASN A 57 0.25 -9.54 -2.42
CA ASN A 57 -0.88 -8.61 -2.61
C ASN A 57 -1.12 -8.12 -4.05
N LEU A 58 -0.59 -8.83 -5.05
CA LEU A 58 -0.74 -8.45 -6.46
C LEU A 58 -2.09 -8.85 -7.04
N VAL A 59 -2.71 -9.87 -6.46
CA VAL A 59 -4.09 -10.27 -6.77
C VAL A 59 -4.91 -10.24 -5.49
N ARG A 60 -6.17 -9.82 -5.59
CA ARG A 60 -7.17 -9.93 -4.52
C ARG A 60 -8.35 -10.76 -5.01
N ASP A 61 -9.02 -11.44 -4.10
CA ASP A 61 -10.23 -12.19 -4.40
C ASP A 61 -11.46 -11.61 -3.72
N ARG A 62 -12.61 -11.75 -4.37
CA ARG A 62 -13.91 -11.36 -3.84
C ARG A 62 -14.92 -12.45 -4.18
N ARG A 63 -15.71 -12.83 -3.19
CA ARG A 63 -16.83 -13.75 -3.39
C ARG A 63 -18.07 -12.96 -3.82
N GLU A 64 -18.59 -13.31 -4.99
CA GLU A 64 -19.83 -12.78 -5.54
C GLU A 64 -20.80 -13.94 -5.78
N LYS A 65 -21.85 -14.01 -4.97
CA LYS A 65 -22.80 -15.13 -4.92
C LYS A 65 -22.05 -16.47 -4.76
N ASN A 66 -22.16 -17.35 -5.74
CA ASN A 66 -21.56 -18.69 -5.74
C ASN A 66 -20.19 -18.75 -6.45
N SER A 67 -19.58 -17.61 -6.79
CA SER A 67 -18.31 -17.56 -7.53
C SER A 67 -17.28 -16.66 -6.85
N VAL A 68 -16.01 -17.05 -6.95
CA VAL A 68 -14.86 -16.23 -6.52
C VAL A 68 -14.26 -15.57 -7.76
N TYR A 69 -14.15 -14.25 -7.72
CA TYR A 69 -13.52 -13.43 -8.74
C TYR A 69 -12.19 -12.91 -8.24
N TYR A 70 -11.19 -12.92 -9.12
CA TYR A 70 -9.87 -12.40 -8.87
C TYR A 70 -9.69 -11.07 -9.60
N TYR A 71 -9.07 -10.10 -8.92
CA TYR A 71 -8.82 -8.76 -9.41
C TYR A 71 -7.34 -8.47 -9.29
N LEU A 72 -6.77 -7.83 -10.31
CA LEU A 72 -5.43 -7.27 -10.22
C LEU A 72 -5.43 -6.11 -9.22
N ASN A 73 -4.35 -6.02 -8.45
CA ASN A 73 -4.03 -4.85 -7.66
C ASN A 73 -3.00 -4.00 -8.43
N ASP A 74 -3.49 -3.09 -9.27
CA ASP A 74 -2.66 -2.30 -10.17
C ASP A 74 -1.70 -1.37 -9.42
N ASP A 75 -2.16 -0.81 -8.30
CA ASP A 75 -1.33 0.06 -7.44
C ASP A 75 -0.09 -0.70 -6.93
N VAL A 76 -0.25 -1.94 -6.50
CA VAL A 76 0.85 -2.79 -6.03
C VAL A 76 1.80 -3.15 -7.17
N LEU A 77 1.27 -3.43 -8.36
CA LEU A 77 2.09 -3.69 -9.55
C LEU A 77 2.97 -2.49 -9.89
N GLN A 78 2.36 -1.32 -10.06
CA GLN A 78 3.07 -0.08 -10.42
C GLN A 78 4.12 0.28 -9.36
N HIS A 79 3.76 0.16 -8.09
CA HIS A 79 4.65 0.48 -6.98
C HIS A 79 5.92 -0.38 -7.02
N TYR A 80 5.80 -1.71 -7.02
CA TYR A 80 6.99 -2.58 -6.98
C TYR A 80 7.81 -2.53 -8.28
N SER A 81 7.17 -2.28 -9.42
CA SER A 81 7.89 -2.09 -10.70
C SER A 81 8.75 -0.82 -10.71
N ARG A 82 8.36 0.24 -9.99
CA ARG A 82 9.14 1.49 -9.87
C ARG A 82 10.17 1.44 -8.74
N ALA A 83 9.91 0.67 -7.69
CA ALA A 83 10.77 0.60 -6.52
C ALA A 83 12.21 0.14 -6.84
N LEU A 84 12.40 -0.84 -7.73
CA LEU A 84 13.76 -1.37 -8.02
C LEU A 84 14.65 -0.32 -8.72
N PRO A 85 14.22 0.33 -9.83
CA PRO A 85 14.97 1.44 -10.42
C PRO A 85 15.25 2.59 -9.44
N GLU A 86 14.27 2.97 -8.62
CA GLU A 86 14.42 4.05 -7.64
C GLU A 86 15.48 3.71 -6.59
N MET A 87 15.53 2.46 -6.11
CA MET A 87 16.54 2.00 -5.15
C MET A 87 17.96 1.95 -5.73
N ILE A 88 18.13 1.55 -6.99
CA ILE A 88 19.45 1.41 -7.63
C ILE A 88 19.98 2.76 -8.14
N SER A 89 19.08 3.66 -8.54
CA SER A 89 19.46 5.01 -9.00
C SER A 89 20.02 5.90 -7.87
N TYR A 90 19.97 5.45 -6.61
CA TYR A 90 20.47 6.17 -5.44
C TYR A 90 21.99 6.15 -5.25
N GLU A 91 22.77 5.38 -6.05
CA GLU A 91 24.24 5.48 -6.02
C GLU A 91 24.81 6.60 -6.90
N GLY A 92 23.98 7.32 -7.68
CA GLY A 92 24.47 8.29 -8.68
C GLY A 92 23.97 9.73 -8.59
N GLU A 93 22.84 10.00 -7.92
CA GLU A 93 22.27 11.35 -7.88
C GLU A 93 21.55 11.64 -6.56
N SER A 94 22.32 11.88 -5.50
CA SER A 94 21.88 12.80 -4.45
C SER A 94 21.71 14.20 -5.07
N ASN A 95 20.59 14.51 -5.76
CA ASN A 95 20.03 15.88 -5.87
C ASN A 95 18.80 16.14 -6.78
N LYS A 96 17.97 15.18 -7.25
CA LYS A 96 16.89 15.56 -8.21
C LYS A 96 15.45 15.08 -8.00
N MET A 97 15.09 14.39 -6.92
CA MET A 97 13.66 14.12 -6.63
C MET A 97 13.12 14.54 -5.25
N ASP A 98 13.96 15.08 -4.35
CA ASP A 98 13.53 15.65 -3.06
C ASP A 98 13.52 17.18 -3.00
N ASN A 99 13.28 17.84 -4.14
CA ASN A 99 13.05 19.29 -4.16
C ASN A 99 11.87 19.72 -5.03
N LYS A 100 10.83 18.89 -5.13
CA LYS A 100 9.48 19.45 -5.27
C LYS A 100 8.98 19.83 -3.88
N LYS A 101 9.59 20.89 -3.33
CA LYS A 101 9.03 21.78 -2.29
C LYS A 101 8.14 21.06 -1.26
N LEU A 102 8.57 21.03 0.00
CA LEU A 102 7.62 21.40 1.06
C LEU A 102 7.06 22.78 0.65
N SER A 103 5.98 22.81 -0.15
CA SER A 103 5.35 24.06 -0.54
C SER A 103 4.97 24.74 0.78
N GLY A 104 5.07 26.07 0.85
CA GLY A 104 4.52 26.83 1.97
C GLY A 104 3.06 26.43 2.26
N ASP A 105 2.35 25.90 1.27
CA ASP A 105 1.00 25.36 1.39
C ASP A 105 0.91 24.11 2.29
N HIS A 106 1.88 23.19 2.27
CA HIS A 106 1.85 22.00 3.14
C HIS A 106 2.03 22.37 4.61
N LYS A 107 2.97 23.29 4.89
CA LYS A 107 3.19 23.80 6.25
C LYS A 107 1.96 24.56 6.76
N LYS A 108 1.37 25.41 5.92
CA LYS A 108 0.09 26.09 6.24
C LYS A 108 -1.05 25.12 6.48
N ILE A 109 -1.15 24.03 5.71
CA ILE A 109 -2.16 22.99 5.94
C ILE A 109 -1.94 22.36 7.32
N LEU A 110 -0.71 21.98 7.66
CA LEU A 110 -0.42 21.42 8.99
C LEU A 110 -0.74 22.42 10.10
N GLU A 111 -0.37 23.70 9.99
CA GLU A 111 -0.71 24.76 10.96
C GLU A 111 -2.23 24.98 11.10
N ASN A 112 -2.99 24.80 10.01
CA ASN A 112 -4.44 24.94 10.04
C ASN A 112 -5.12 23.77 10.78
N PHE A 113 -4.66 22.54 10.56
CA PHE A 113 -5.28 21.34 11.11
C PHE A 113 -4.70 20.87 12.45
N LEU A 114 -3.46 21.23 12.76
CA LEU A 114 -2.80 20.91 14.02
C LEU A 114 -2.87 22.09 14.99
N THR A 115 -2.93 21.78 16.27
CA THR A 115 -2.78 22.72 17.38
C THR A 115 -1.30 22.84 17.79
N ALA A 116 -0.97 23.79 18.66
CA ALA A 116 0.40 24.00 19.13
C ALA A 116 0.98 22.78 19.88
N ASP A 117 0.13 21.97 20.51
CA ASP A 117 0.44 20.70 21.16
C ASP A 117 0.39 19.50 20.19
N SER A 118 0.35 19.74 18.88
CA SER A 118 0.33 18.71 17.82
C SER A 118 -0.93 17.84 17.79
N ARG A 119 -2.04 18.24 18.42
CA ARG A 119 -3.34 17.57 18.26
C ARG A 119 -4.04 18.00 16.98
N LEU A 120 -4.83 17.10 16.41
CA LEU A 120 -5.70 17.40 15.27
C LEU A 120 -6.98 18.09 15.74
N LYS A 121 -7.24 19.29 15.21
CA LYS A 121 -8.51 20.00 15.42
C LYS A 121 -9.67 19.22 14.79
N THR A 122 -9.45 18.75 13.56
CA THR A 122 -10.40 17.93 12.79
C THR A 122 -9.63 17.06 11.79
N ILE A 123 -10.19 15.91 11.42
CA ILE A 123 -9.67 15.08 10.33
C ILE A 123 -10.07 15.75 9.00
N PRO A 124 -9.12 16.11 8.11
CA PRO A 124 -9.47 16.77 6.85
C PRO A 124 -10.36 15.90 5.95
N ALA A 125 -11.44 16.48 5.41
CA ALA A 125 -12.33 15.79 4.47
C ALA A 125 -11.68 15.62 3.07
N GLN A 126 -10.89 16.61 2.64
CA GLN A 126 -10.23 16.59 1.33
C GLN A 126 -9.03 15.63 1.32
N ARG A 127 -9.01 14.68 0.37
CA ARG A 127 -7.99 13.61 0.26
C ARG A 127 -6.56 14.14 0.34
N LYS A 128 -6.24 15.19 -0.43
CA LYS A 128 -4.90 15.82 -0.44
C LYS A 128 -4.46 16.28 0.95
N LYS A 129 -5.29 17.07 1.63
CA LYS A 129 -5.01 17.59 2.99
C LYS A 129 -4.91 16.47 4.02
N LYS A 130 -5.78 15.45 3.88
CA LYS A 130 -5.79 14.28 4.75
C LYS A 130 -4.48 13.50 4.63
N LEU A 131 -4.00 13.22 3.42
CA LEU A 131 -2.74 12.54 3.20
C LEU A 131 -1.55 13.30 3.79
N ILE A 132 -1.51 14.63 3.63
CA ILE A 132 -0.45 15.47 4.23
C ILE A 132 -0.40 15.30 5.75
N VAL A 133 -1.56 15.34 6.41
CA VAL A 133 -1.66 15.14 7.86
C VAL A 133 -1.23 13.73 8.27
N LEU A 134 -1.74 12.71 7.58
CA LEU A 134 -1.42 11.31 7.89
C LEU A 134 0.06 11.01 7.67
N TYR A 135 0.67 11.56 6.63
CA TYR A 135 2.10 11.42 6.36
C TYR A 135 2.93 12.02 7.48
N HIS A 136 2.54 13.20 7.98
CA HIS A 136 3.19 13.82 9.12
C HIS A 136 3.09 12.94 10.37
N MET A 137 1.89 12.45 10.71
CA MET A 137 1.71 11.54 11.83
C MET A 137 2.58 10.27 11.67
N ALA A 138 2.52 9.62 10.51
CA ALA A 138 3.26 8.39 10.25
C ALA A 138 4.79 8.59 10.28
N SER A 139 5.28 9.79 9.96
CA SER A 139 6.71 10.11 10.06
C SER A 139 7.26 10.10 11.49
N LEU A 140 6.39 10.13 12.50
CA LEU A 140 6.76 10.05 13.93
C LEU A 140 6.81 8.61 14.45
N LEU A 141 6.44 7.63 13.63
CA LEU A 141 6.52 6.20 13.96
C LEU A 141 7.85 5.62 13.47
N GLU A 142 8.41 4.68 14.22
CA GLU A 142 9.60 3.93 13.83
C GLU A 142 9.29 3.00 12.65
N SER A 143 10.06 3.14 11.56
CA SER A 143 10.00 2.27 10.38
C SER A 143 10.48 0.86 10.72
N GLY A 144 9.83 -0.15 10.15
CA GLY A 144 10.14 -1.56 10.39
C GLY A 144 9.69 -2.11 11.75
N ARG A 145 9.12 -1.27 12.62
CA ARG A 145 8.49 -1.73 13.86
C ARG A 145 7.06 -2.21 13.61
N LYS A 146 6.71 -3.31 14.27
CA LYS A 146 5.34 -3.84 14.33
C LYS A 146 4.61 -3.27 15.54
N TYR A 147 3.44 -2.69 15.32
CA TYR A 147 2.58 -2.07 16.33
C TYR A 147 1.33 -2.90 16.51
N LYS A 148 1.03 -3.32 17.74
CA LYS A 148 -0.28 -3.88 18.06
C LYS A 148 -1.34 -2.78 17.95
N GLU A 149 -2.58 -3.16 17.63
CA GLU A 149 -3.69 -2.22 17.54
C GLU A 149 -3.81 -1.29 18.76
N LYS A 150 -3.61 -1.83 19.98
CA LYS A 150 -3.64 -1.03 21.22
C LYS A 150 -2.54 0.04 21.26
N GLU A 151 -1.35 -0.28 20.78
CA GLU A 151 -0.21 0.65 20.74
C GLU A 151 -0.45 1.73 19.69
N LEU A 152 -0.91 1.34 18.50
CA LEU A 152 -1.25 2.29 17.44
C LEU A 152 -2.41 3.20 17.86
N ASN A 153 -3.42 2.67 18.56
CA ASN A 153 -4.51 3.47 19.11
C ASN A 153 -4.01 4.50 20.12
N ALA A 154 -3.09 4.14 21.01
CA ALA A 154 -2.50 5.06 21.97
C ALA A 154 -1.69 6.17 21.28
N PHE A 155 -0.90 5.81 20.27
CA PHE A 155 -0.21 6.77 19.41
C PHE A 155 -1.20 7.74 18.76
N ILE A 156 -2.24 7.23 18.09
CA ILE A 156 -3.23 8.08 17.43
C ILE A 156 -4.00 8.95 18.43
N HIS A 157 -4.29 8.43 19.63
CA HIS A 157 -5.01 9.16 20.67
C HIS A 157 -4.26 10.43 21.12
N SER A 158 -2.92 10.44 21.01
CA SER A 158 -2.14 11.66 21.24
C SER A 158 -2.46 12.77 20.23
N PHE A 159 -2.93 12.42 19.03
CA PHE A 159 -3.35 13.36 17.98
C PHE A 159 -4.87 13.56 17.94
N HIS A 160 -5.68 12.51 18.08
CA HIS A 160 -7.14 12.56 17.89
C HIS A 160 -7.83 11.34 18.52
N ASP A 161 -9.05 11.52 19.03
CA ASP A 161 -9.76 10.46 19.75
C ASP A 161 -10.34 9.37 18.82
N ASP A 162 -10.71 9.76 17.60
CA ASP A 162 -11.14 8.83 16.54
C ASP A 162 -9.97 8.06 15.88
N HIS A 163 -9.41 7.16 16.68
CA HIS A 163 -8.37 6.24 16.25
C HIS A 163 -8.86 5.24 15.19
N ALA A 164 -10.15 4.89 15.18
CA ALA A 164 -10.71 3.95 14.22
C ALA A 164 -10.68 4.51 12.79
N THR A 165 -11.06 5.78 12.62
CA THR A 165 -10.99 6.45 11.32
C THR A 165 -9.55 6.63 10.86
N ILE A 166 -8.65 7.12 11.70
CA ILE A 166 -7.25 7.35 11.31
C ILE A 166 -6.55 6.04 10.96
N ARG A 167 -6.77 4.95 11.71
CA ARG A 167 -6.25 3.63 11.32
C ARG A 167 -6.74 3.20 9.95
N ARG A 168 -8.05 3.36 9.68
CA ARG A 168 -8.62 3.03 8.37
C ARG A 168 -7.95 3.84 7.26
N GLU A 169 -7.71 5.13 7.49
CA GLU A 169 -7.07 6.01 6.53
C GLU A 169 -5.58 5.70 6.33
N PHE A 170 -4.85 5.24 7.35
CA PHE A 170 -3.49 4.73 7.17
C PHE A 170 -3.43 3.52 6.24
N ILE A 171 -4.43 2.64 6.29
CA ILE A 171 -4.53 1.50 5.36
C ILE A 171 -4.95 1.95 3.96
N ILE A 172 -5.97 2.82 3.85
CA ILE A 172 -6.46 3.35 2.57
C ILE A 172 -5.37 4.12 1.83
N GLY A 173 -4.56 4.90 2.55
CA GLY A 173 -3.44 5.65 1.99
C GLY A 173 -2.20 4.80 1.73
N SER A 174 -2.27 3.47 1.93
CA SER A 174 -1.12 2.55 1.82
C SER A 174 0.09 2.97 2.66
N ILE A 175 -0.15 3.73 3.74
CA ILE A 175 0.87 4.20 4.68
C ILE A 175 1.27 3.07 5.63
N MET A 176 0.30 2.23 6.01
CA MET A 176 0.52 1.05 6.83
C MET A 176 -0.12 -0.18 6.19
N TYR A 177 0.46 -1.34 6.46
CA TYR A 177 -0.16 -2.63 6.25
C TYR A 177 -0.68 -3.17 7.59
N ARG A 178 -1.77 -3.94 7.55
CA ARG A 178 -2.36 -4.59 8.73
C ARG A 178 -2.59 -6.07 8.49
N GLU A 179 -2.12 -6.90 9.43
CA GLU A 179 -2.37 -8.35 9.47
C GLU A 179 -2.63 -8.79 10.91
N ASN A 180 -3.70 -9.55 11.17
CA ASN A 180 -3.99 -10.12 12.49
C ASN A 180 -3.96 -9.10 13.66
N GLY A 181 -4.39 -7.86 13.41
CA GLY A 181 -4.38 -6.79 14.42
C GLY A 181 -3.00 -6.14 14.67
N ILE A 182 -2.01 -6.48 13.86
CA ILE A 182 -0.66 -5.89 13.86
C ILE A 182 -0.53 -4.94 12.68
N TYR A 183 0.05 -3.77 12.91
CA TYR A 183 0.29 -2.72 11.93
C TYR A 183 1.78 -2.53 11.74
N GLU A 184 2.21 -2.30 10.51
CA GLU A 184 3.60 -1.99 10.17
C GLU A 184 3.59 -0.86 9.15
N LEU A 185 4.50 0.11 9.29
CA LEU A 185 4.68 1.14 8.27
C LEU A 185 5.10 0.47 6.95
N ASN A 186 4.43 0.88 5.88
CA ASN A 186 4.87 0.51 4.55
C ASN A 186 6.08 1.35 4.13
N PRO A 187 6.91 0.82 3.22
CA PRO A 187 7.85 1.60 2.41
C PRO A 187 7.28 2.98 2.06
N ARG A 188 8.06 4.07 2.17
CA ARG A 188 7.55 5.42 1.90
C ARG A 188 7.07 5.57 0.45
N GLU A 189 7.65 4.77 -0.43
CA GLU A 189 7.34 4.68 -1.85
C GLU A 189 5.97 4.00 -2.11
N MET A 190 5.41 3.28 -1.12
CA MET A 190 4.04 2.70 -1.18
C MET A 190 2.94 3.70 -0.85
N TRP A 191 3.29 4.86 -0.29
CA TRP A 191 2.28 5.76 0.22
C TRP A 191 1.53 6.42 -0.93
N ALA A 192 0.21 6.54 -0.80
CA ALA A 192 -0.65 7.06 -1.85
C ALA A 192 -0.29 8.50 -2.22
N THR A 193 -0.01 8.78 -3.50
CA THR A 193 0.44 10.08 -3.98
C THR A 193 -0.47 11.24 -3.58
N ILE A 194 0.17 12.35 -3.18
CA ILE A 194 -0.50 13.63 -2.89
C ILE A 194 -0.65 14.38 -4.21
N GLU A 195 -1.78 14.19 -4.88
CA GLU A 195 -2.18 14.95 -6.08
C GLU A 195 -2.78 16.33 -5.72
#